data_AF-A0A2L2WSK6-F1
#
_entry.id   AF-A0A2L2WSK6-F1
#
_cell.length_a   1.000
_cell.length_b   1.000
_cell.length_c   1.000
_cell.angle_alpha   90.00
_cell.angle_beta   90.00
_cell.angle_gamma   90.00
#
_symmetry.space_group_name_H-M   'P 1'
#
loop_
_entity.id
_entity.type
_entity.pdbx_description
1 polymer ?
#
loop_
_entity_poly.entity_id
_entity_poly.type
_entity_poly.pdbx_seq_one_letter_code
_entity_poly.pdbx_strand_id
1 'polypeptide(L)'
;MIEPAVKADFEEVLEVWEASVRGSHGFLKESDILFYRKKIREEYLAAVDLYVVRRGGRIVAFIGLSCDMIEMLFVHPDAQRSGLGTFLGSSRNSGAFVKIRELKC
;
A
#
# COMPACT_ATOMS: atom_id res chain seq x y z
N MET A 1 -12.07 -1.40 10.28
CA MET A 1 -11.34 -1.85 11.49
C MET A 1 -9.89 -2.08 11.08
N ILE A 2 -8.93 -1.75 11.95
CA ILE A 2 -7.50 -2.01 11.69
C ILE A 2 -7.12 -3.31 12.40
N GLU A 3 -6.46 -4.23 11.71
CA GLU A 3 -6.07 -5.54 12.22
C GLU A 3 -4.71 -5.97 11.67
N PRO A 4 -3.94 -6.80 12.40
CA PRO A 4 -2.70 -7.37 11.87
C PRO A 4 -3.02 -8.31 10.70
N ALA A 5 -2.24 -8.21 9.64
CA ALA A 5 -2.41 -9.01 8.44
C ALA A 5 -1.88 -10.44 8.66
N VAL A 6 -2.56 -11.42 8.06
CA VAL A 6 -2.03 -12.78 7.96
C VAL A 6 -1.56 -13.09 6.55
N LYS A 7 -0.78 -14.15 6.35
CA LYS A 7 -0.29 -14.56 5.03
C LYS A 7 -1.41 -14.77 3.99
N ALA A 8 -2.61 -15.14 4.45
CA ALA A 8 -3.78 -15.28 3.57
C ALA A 8 -4.24 -13.93 2.97
N ASP A 9 -3.94 -12.81 3.64
CA ASP A 9 -4.31 -11.46 3.20
C ASP A 9 -3.33 -10.89 2.17
N PHE A 10 -2.17 -11.52 1.97
CA PHE A 10 -1.10 -10.97 1.12
C PHE A 10 -1.55 -10.77 -0.33
N GLU A 11 -2.41 -11.65 -0.85
CA GLU A 11 -2.95 -11.47 -2.20
C GLU A 11 -3.82 -10.21 -2.29
N GLU A 12 -4.74 -10.03 -1.32
CA GLU A 12 -5.66 -8.88 -1.28
C GLU A 12 -4.89 -7.57 -1.00
N VAL A 13 -3.84 -7.62 -0.19
CA VAL A 13 -2.91 -6.50 0.04
C VAL A 13 -2.18 -6.10 -1.25
N LEU A 14 -1.71 -7.08 -2.03
CA LEU A 14 -1.06 -6.81 -3.32
C LEU A 14 -2.01 -6.19 -4.32
N GLU A 15 -3.28 -6.61 -4.35
CA GLU A 15 -4.30 -5.99 -5.19
C GLU A 15 -4.50 -4.52 -4.83
N VAL A 16 -4.58 -4.20 -3.53
CA VAL A 16 -4.68 -2.82 -3.05
C VAL A 16 -3.44 -2.00 -3.43
N TRP A 17 -2.25 -2.56 -3.30
CA TRP A 17 -1.01 -1.92 -3.72
C TRP A 17 -1.02 -1.65 -5.24
N GLU A 18 -1.33 -2.66 -6.05
CA GLU A 18 -1.33 -2.56 -7.51
C GLU A 18 -2.35 -1.53 -8.00
N ALA A 19 -3.57 -1.56 -7.45
CA ALA A 19 -4.61 -0.58 -7.75
C ALA A 19 -4.20 0.84 -7.37
N SER A 20 -3.54 1.01 -6.21
CA SER A 20 -3.04 2.31 -5.77
C SER A 20 -1.93 2.83 -6.68
N VAL A 21 -0.96 1.98 -7.02
CA VAL A 21 0.16 2.34 -7.90
C VAL A 21 -0.35 2.67 -9.31
N ARG A 22 -1.21 1.84 -9.90
CA ARG A 22 -1.79 2.14 -11.23
C ARG A 22 -2.63 3.42 -11.24
N GLY A 23 -3.32 3.72 -10.14
CA GLY A 23 -4.16 4.92 -10.02
C GLY A 23 -3.37 6.23 -9.83
N SER A 24 -2.14 6.16 -9.31
CA SER A 24 -1.34 7.35 -8.95
C SER A 24 -0.03 7.49 -9.74
N HIS A 25 0.52 6.38 -10.24
CA HIS A 25 1.82 6.28 -10.91
C HIS A 25 1.66 5.81 -12.35
N GLY A 26 0.85 6.53 -13.15
CA GLY A 26 0.70 6.25 -14.60
C GLY A 26 2.00 6.39 -15.42
N PHE A 27 3.13 6.69 -14.77
CA PHE A 27 4.47 6.71 -15.37
C PHE A 27 5.21 5.37 -15.28
N LEU A 28 4.78 4.44 -14.41
CA LEU A 28 5.38 3.11 -14.29
C LEU A 28 4.86 2.20 -15.40
N LYS A 29 5.76 1.39 -15.99
CA LYS A 29 5.38 0.40 -16.99
C LYS A 29 4.81 -0.83 -16.29
N GLU A 30 3.94 -1.56 -16.99
CA GLU A 30 3.41 -2.84 -16.50
C GLU A 30 4.51 -3.84 -16.09
N SER A 31 5.65 -3.84 -16.79
CA SER A 31 6.80 -4.67 -16.42
C SER A 31 7.38 -4.32 -15.04
N ASP A 32 7.41 -3.03 -14.70
CA ASP A 32 7.94 -2.56 -13.42
C ASP A 32 6.95 -2.90 -12.30
N ILE A 33 5.65 -2.74 -12.56
CA ILE A 33 4.58 -3.12 -11.62
C ILE A 33 4.69 -4.61 -11.30
N LEU A 34 4.80 -5.48 -12.31
CA LEU A 34 4.92 -6.93 -12.09
C LEU A 34 6.21 -7.29 -11.34
N PHE A 35 7.33 -6.61 -11.63
CA PHE A 35 8.59 -6.79 -10.91
C PHE A 35 8.45 -6.45 -9.42
N TYR A 36 7.90 -5.27 -9.10
CA TYR A 36 7.70 -4.85 -7.71
C TYR A 36 6.63 -5.68 -7.01
N ARG A 37 5.57 -6.12 -7.70
CA ARG A 37 4.53 -7.00 -7.15
C ARG A 37 5.13 -8.26 -6.57
N LYS A 38 6.05 -8.89 -7.32
CA LYS A 38 6.75 -10.10 -6.88
C LYS A 38 7.63 -9.82 -5.66
N LYS A 39 8.44 -8.75 -5.69
CA LYS A 39 9.29 -8.36 -4.56
C LYS A 39 8.51 -8.04 -3.29
N ILE A 40 7.40 -7.32 -3.42
CA ILE A 40 6.54 -7.00 -2.27
C ILE A 40 6.03 -8.28 -1.64
N ARG A 41 5.49 -9.20 -2.45
CA ARG A 41 5.00 -10.49 -1.96
C ARG A 41 6.07 -11.30 -1.23
N GLU A 42 7.24 -11.42 -1.84
CA GLU A 42 8.26 -12.39 -1.43
C GLU A 42 9.20 -11.84 -0.35
N GLU A 43 9.53 -10.55 -0.42
CA GLU A 43 10.56 -9.93 0.43
C GLU A 43 9.95 -8.95 1.43
N TYR A 44 9.09 -8.02 0.98
CA TYR A 44 8.73 -6.89 1.82
C TYR A 44 7.59 -7.17 2.80
N LEU A 45 6.50 -7.82 2.38
CA LEU A 45 5.37 -8.12 3.27
C LEU A 45 5.77 -9.04 4.43
N ALA A 46 6.78 -9.89 4.23
CA ALA A 46 7.29 -10.79 5.25
C ALA A 46 8.32 -10.12 6.20
N ALA A 47 8.87 -8.98 5.81
CA ALA A 47 9.92 -8.27 6.54
C ALA A 47 9.42 -7.05 7.34
N VAL A 48 8.10 -6.81 7.34
CA VAL A 48 7.45 -5.71 8.05
C VAL A 48 6.30 -6.21 8.91
N ASP A 49 5.98 -5.49 9.98
CA ASP A 49 4.74 -5.67 10.72
C ASP A 49 3.59 -5.06 9.90
N LEU A 50 2.83 -5.94 9.26
CA LEU A 50 1.78 -5.56 8.33
C LEU A 50 0.43 -5.46 9.05
N TYR A 51 -0.25 -4.32 8.89
CA TYR A 51 -1.61 -4.10 9.36
C TYR A 51 -2.50 -3.71 8.19
N VAL A 52 -3.73 -4.21 8.19
CA VAL A 52 -4.72 -3.95 7.15
C VAL A 52 -5.94 -3.25 7.72
N VAL A 53 -6.61 -2.48 6.87
CA VAL A 53 -7.88 -1.83 7.18
C VAL A 53 -8.96 -2.51 6.36
N ARG A 54 -9.90 -3.17 7.03
CA ARG A 54 -11.07 -3.76 6.37
C ARG A 54 -12.30 -2.87 6.44
N ARG A 55 -13.04 -2.82 5.33
CA ARG A 55 -14.37 -2.19 5.21
C ARG A 55 -15.27 -3.11 4.38
N GLY A 56 -16.39 -3.55 4.95
CA GLY A 56 -17.32 -4.45 4.26
C GLY A 56 -16.70 -5.81 3.88
N GLY A 57 -15.79 -6.32 4.72
CA GLY A 57 -15.09 -7.59 4.49
C GLY A 57 -13.86 -7.52 3.58
N ARG A 58 -13.65 -6.40 2.87
CA ARG A 58 -12.50 -6.21 1.98
C ARG A 58 -11.44 -5.31 2.58
N ILE A 59 -10.18 -5.57 2.24
CA ILE A 59 -9.05 -4.71 2.58
C ILE A 59 -9.11 -3.47 1.67
N VAL A 60 -9.14 -2.31 2.30
CA VAL A 60 -9.20 -1.01 1.61
C VAL A 60 -7.94 -0.19 1.80
N ALA A 61 -7.07 -0.57 2.74
CA ALA A 61 -5.76 0.03 2.97
C ALA A 61 -4.87 -0.93 3.75
N PHE A 62 -3.56 -0.72 3.68
CA PHE A 62 -2.60 -1.41 4.53
C PHE A 62 -1.43 -0.50 4.90
N ILE A 63 -0.78 -0.85 6.01
CA ILE A 63 0.42 -0.20 6.51
C ILE A 63 1.45 -1.26 6.90
N GLY A 64 2.69 -1.07 6.45
CA GLY A 64 3.85 -1.87 6.84
C GLY A 64 4.76 -1.06 7.75
N LEU A 65 5.01 -1.56 8.95
CA LEU A 65 5.89 -0.95 9.93
C LEU A 65 7.21 -1.72 10.03
N SER A 66 8.33 -1.00 10.14
CA SER A 66 9.64 -1.57 10.46
C SER A 66 10.35 -0.67 11.45
N CYS A 67 10.84 -1.24 12.56
CA CYS A 67 11.52 -0.48 13.62
C CYS A 67 10.73 0.76 14.08
N ASP A 68 9.42 0.59 14.30
CA ASP A 68 8.44 1.65 14.65
C ASP A 68 8.27 2.77 13.61
N MET A 69 8.78 2.60 12.39
CA MET A 69 8.63 3.53 11.27
C MET A 69 7.69 3.00 10.19
N ILE A 70 6.97 3.92 9.56
CA ILE A 70 6.07 3.62 8.43
C ILE A 70 6.91 3.47 7.16
N GLU A 71 7.10 2.24 6.71
CA GLU A 71 7.82 1.91 5.47
C GLU A 71 6.87 1.83 4.27
N MET A 72 5.63 1.39 4.50
CA MET A 72 4.63 1.21 3.45
C MET A 72 3.27 1.71 3.92
N LEU A 73 2.61 2.56 3.12
CA LEU A 73 1.24 3.00 3.37
C LEU A 73 0.50 3.12 2.03
N PHE A 74 -0.49 2.26 1.82
CA PHE A 74 -1.27 2.20 0.58
C PHE A 74 -2.75 2.17 0.90
N VAL A 75 -3.53 2.88 0.08
CA VAL A 75 -4.99 2.96 0.19
C VAL A 75 -5.58 2.68 -1.18
N HIS A 76 -6.61 1.82 -1.25
CA HIS A 76 -7.31 1.52 -2.48
C HIS A 76 -7.95 2.79 -3.06
N PRO A 77 -7.84 3.05 -4.38
CA PRO A 77 -8.35 4.28 -4.99
C PRO A 77 -9.85 4.54 -4.74
N ASP A 78 -10.66 3.48 -4.68
CA ASP A 78 -12.09 3.60 -4.34
C ASP A 78 -12.34 4.10 -2.92
N ALA A 79 -11.43 3.81 -1.98
CA ALA A 79 -11.51 4.33 -0.61
C ALA A 79 -11.01 5.78 -0.52
N GLN A 80 -10.07 6.19 -1.38
CA GLN A 80 -9.57 7.57 -1.46
C GLN A 80 -10.68 8.56 -1.89
N ARG A 81 -11.64 8.10 -2.72
CA ARG A 81 -12.77 8.91 -3.22
C ARG A 81 -13.90 9.15 -2.20
N SER A 82 -13.78 8.65 -0.97
CA SER A 82 -14.82 8.80 0.07
C SER A 82 -14.72 10.08 0.93
N GLY A 83 -13.92 11.08 0.52
CA GLY A 83 -13.99 12.44 1.08
C GLY A 83 -12.73 12.99 1.76
N LEU A 84 -11.57 12.32 1.68
CA LEU A 84 -10.31 12.88 2.20
C LEU A 84 -9.56 13.78 1.20
N GLY A 85 -9.85 13.67 -0.09
CA GLY A 85 -9.23 14.51 -1.13
C GLY A 85 -9.73 15.96 -1.16
N THR A 86 -10.93 16.25 -0.62
CA THR A 86 -11.54 17.58 -0.71
C THR A 86 -11.11 18.52 0.43
N PHE A 87 -10.52 18.01 1.52
CA PHE A 87 -9.93 18.85 2.57
C PHE A 87 -8.53 19.37 2.22
N LEU A 88 -7.91 18.86 1.15
CA LEU A 88 -6.57 19.24 0.69
C LEU A 88 -6.61 19.69 -0.77
N GLY A 89 -7.44 20.69 -1.06
CA GLY A 89 -7.20 21.54 -2.22
C GLY A 89 -5.85 22.25 -2.05
N SER A 90 -4.89 21.95 -2.93
CA SER A 90 -3.62 22.67 -3.17
C SER A 90 -2.30 22.01 -2.74
N SER A 91 -2.24 20.69 -2.49
CA SER A 91 -0.94 20.02 -2.44
C SER A 91 -0.95 18.75 -3.28
N ARG A 92 -0.28 18.83 -4.44
CA ARG A 92 0.11 17.71 -5.31
C ARG A 92 1.04 16.75 -4.57
N ASN A 93 0.53 16.06 -3.56
CA ASN A 93 1.25 15.01 -2.87
C ASN A 93 0.39 13.74 -2.83
N SER A 94 -0.07 13.31 -4.01
CA SER A 94 -0.75 12.02 -4.22
C SER A 94 0.25 10.88 -4.44
N GLY A 95 1.43 10.98 -3.81
CA GLY A 95 2.47 9.99 -3.89
C GLY A 95 2.25 8.98 -2.76
N ALA A 96 1.70 7.82 -3.09
CA ALA A 96 1.99 6.61 -2.33
C ALA A 96 3.50 6.36 -2.45
N PHE A 97 4.30 7.01 -1.60
CA PHE A 97 5.73 6.80 -1.56
C PHE A 97 5.96 5.43 -0.94
N VAL A 98 6.20 4.43 -1.79
CA VAL A 98 7.04 3.30 -1.40
C VAL A 98 8.42 3.89 -1.12
N LYS A 99 8.67 4.36 0.11
CA LYS A 99 10.04 4.60 0.54
C LYS A 99 10.57 3.22 0.97
N ILE A 100 10.88 2.36 0.00
CA ILE A 100 11.74 1.19 0.27
C ILE A 100 13.09 1.82 0.62
N ARG A 101 13.28 2.21 1.88
CA ARG A 101 14.60 2.17 2.45
C ARG A 101 14.93 0.69 2.57
N GLU A 102 16.16 0.33 2.21
CA GLU A 102 16.65 -1.01 2.52
C GLU A 102 16.37 -1.25 4.01
N LEU A 103 15.50 -2.23 4.29
CA LEU A 103 15.05 -2.59 5.63
C LEU A 103 16.28 -2.96 6.46
N LYS A 104 16.85 -1.97 7.13
CA LYS A 104 17.89 -2.09 8.13
C LYS A 104 17.44 -1.25 9.32
N CYS A 105 16.98 -1.95 10.35
CA CYS A 105 17.57 -1.67 11.66
C CYS A 105 19.10 -1.94 11.52
#